data_AF-A0A2D9Y184-F1
#
_entry.id   AF-A0A2D9Y184-F1
#
_cell.length_a   1.000
_cell.length_b   1.000
_cell.length_c   1.000
_cell.angle_alpha   90.00
_cell.angle_beta   90.00
_cell.angle_gamma   90.00
#
_symmetry.space_group_name_H-M   'P 1'
#
loop_
_entity.id
_entity.type
_entity.pdbx_description
1 polymer ?
#
loop_
_entity_poly.entity_id
_entity_poly.type
_entity_poly.pdbx_seq_one_letter_code
_entity_poly.pdbx_strand_id
1 'polypeptide(L)'
;MKENNLNKNNDFKIPEGYFDHLEDRLMDKIENDHSLSLNKNTGFKSPDGYFESIEDKVFAKINERKTKTKVFSLYNKKTLITISAIAASLLLFFSIQSINHNNELNFNALDLADINAYIEQGNIDLSDTELVNLIGEEIDFTESFEDNPIDDEAVMDYLNNNDIENEIIYFD
;
A
#
# COMPACT_ATOMS: atom_id res chain seq x y z
N MET A 1 25.08 -5.52 12.80
CA MET A 1 26.49 -5.13 12.55
C MET A 1 27.34 -6.34 12.94
N LYS A 2 28.17 -6.86 12.01
CA LYS A 2 29.06 -8.00 12.28
C LYS A 2 30.34 -7.46 12.93
N GLU A 3 30.69 -7.96 14.11
CA GLU A 3 31.96 -7.63 14.75
C GLU A 3 33.12 -8.35 14.04
N ASN A 4 34.14 -7.58 13.65
CA ASN A 4 35.34 -8.10 13.04
C ASN A 4 36.25 -8.66 14.15
N ASN A 5 36.30 -9.99 14.28
CA ASN A 5 37.27 -10.71 15.10
C ASN A 5 38.68 -10.60 14.49
N LEU A 6 39.34 -9.47 14.72
CA LEU A 6 40.78 -9.35 14.50
C LEU A 6 41.47 -10.14 15.62
N ASN A 7 42.02 -11.30 15.26
CA ASN A 7 42.84 -12.13 16.14
C ASN A 7 43.96 -11.25 16.74
N LYS A 8 43.82 -10.92 18.03
CA LYS A 8 44.69 -9.99 18.76
C LYS A 8 46.00 -10.65 19.23
N ASN A 9 46.28 -11.87 18.76
CA ASN A 9 47.53 -12.58 18.99
C ASN A 9 48.42 -12.41 17.74
N ASN A 10 48.90 -11.18 17.53
CA ASN A 10 50.00 -10.95 16.59
C ASN A 10 51.29 -11.45 17.25
N ASP A 11 51.52 -12.76 17.21
CA ASP A 11 52.72 -13.42 17.75
C ASP A 11 53.99 -13.17 16.92
N PHE A 12 53.93 -12.26 15.95
CA PHE A 12 55.08 -11.79 15.20
C PHE A 12 55.89 -10.79 16.05
N LYS A 13 56.73 -11.33 16.93
CA LYS A 13 57.78 -10.57 17.61
C LYS A 13 59.01 -10.53 16.72
N ILE A 14 59.49 -9.33 16.42
CA ILE A 14 60.78 -9.15 15.77
C ILE A 14 61.92 -9.40 16.78
N PRO A 15 63.07 -9.91 16.34
CA PRO A 15 64.25 -9.98 17.18
C PRO A 15 64.65 -8.60 17.71
N GLU A 16 65.19 -8.57 18.92
CA GLU A 16 65.77 -7.36 19.51
C GLU A 16 66.89 -6.83 18.61
N GLY A 17 66.92 -5.52 18.35
CA GLY A 17 67.92 -4.91 17.47
C GLY A 17 67.77 -5.21 15.97
N TYR A 18 66.63 -5.77 15.53
CA TYR A 18 66.42 -6.12 14.13
C TYR A 18 66.62 -4.93 13.20
N PHE A 19 65.99 -3.79 13.49
CA PHE A 19 66.08 -2.59 12.63
C PHE A 19 67.39 -1.82 12.82
N ASP A 20 67.96 -1.84 14.03
CA ASP A 20 69.17 -1.08 14.36
C ASP A 20 70.39 -1.52 13.54
N HIS A 21 70.44 -2.81 13.15
CA HIS A 21 71.51 -3.37 12.32
C HIS A 21 71.01 -3.86 10.95
N LEU A 22 69.79 -3.46 10.53
CA LEU A 22 69.23 -3.91 9.26
C LEU A 22 70.06 -3.41 8.07
N GLU A 23 70.44 -2.13 8.10
CA GLU A 23 71.21 -1.49 7.05
C GLU A 23 72.60 -2.10 6.90
N ASP A 24 73.33 -2.25 8.02
CA ASP A 24 74.65 -2.89 8.03
C ASP A 24 74.60 -4.31 7.46
N ARG A 25 73.62 -5.12 7.87
CA ARG A 25 73.45 -6.48 7.35
C ARG A 25 73.05 -6.51 5.88
N LEU A 26 72.27 -5.53 5.42
CA LEU A 26 71.90 -5.42 4.00
C LEU A 26 73.12 -5.05 3.15
N MET A 27 73.91 -4.07 3.59
CA MET A 27 75.11 -3.64 2.88
C MET A 27 76.20 -4.71 2.88
N ASP A 28 76.43 -5.35 4.03
CA ASP A 28 77.34 -6.50 4.15
C ASP A 28 76.93 -7.62 3.20
N LYS A 29 75.63 -7.92 3.09
CA LYS A 29 75.14 -8.91 2.14
C LYS A 29 75.31 -8.45 0.69
N ILE A 30 75.05 -7.20 0.35
CA ILE A 30 75.24 -6.71 -1.03
C ILE A 30 76.71 -6.72 -1.44
N GLU A 31 77.62 -6.39 -0.53
CA GLU A 31 79.06 -6.29 -0.80
C GLU A 31 79.77 -7.65 -0.77
N ASN A 32 79.42 -8.52 0.19
CA ASN A 32 80.15 -9.76 0.46
C ASN A 32 79.44 -11.04 -0.02
N ASP A 33 78.15 -10.98 -0.38
CA ASP A 33 77.42 -12.12 -0.94
C ASP A 33 77.59 -12.18 -2.47
N HIS A 34 78.59 -12.93 -2.93
CA HIS A 34 78.80 -13.19 -4.36
C HIS A 34 77.62 -13.89 -5.05
N SER A 35 76.64 -14.43 -4.32
CA SER A 35 75.39 -14.96 -4.90
C SER A 35 74.45 -13.85 -5.41
N LEU A 36 74.61 -12.62 -4.92
CA LEU A 36 73.98 -11.41 -5.45
C LEU A 36 74.77 -10.81 -6.63
N SER A 37 75.77 -11.52 -7.16
CA SER A 37 76.33 -11.18 -8.47
C SER A 37 75.15 -10.99 -9.43
N LEU A 38 74.92 -9.72 -9.76
CA LEU A 38 73.89 -9.26 -10.69
C LEU A 38 74.26 -9.76 -12.08
N ASN A 39 74.15 -11.07 -12.27
CA ASN A 39 74.18 -11.67 -13.57
C ASN A 39 73.07 -10.96 -14.34
N LYS A 40 73.41 -10.29 -15.44
CA LYS A 40 72.43 -9.62 -16.31
C LYS A 40 71.34 -10.57 -16.84
N ASN A 41 71.45 -11.87 -16.54
CA ASN A 41 70.49 -12.92 -16.86
C ASN A 41 69.61 -13.39 -15.68
N THR A 42 69.79 -12.92 -14.44
CA THR A 42 68.99 -13.35 -13.27
C THR A 42 67.78 -12.45 -12.96
N GLY A 43 67.44 -11.51 -13.85
CA GLY A 43 66.22 -10.73 -13.76
C GLY A 43 65.02 -11.41 -14.43
N PHE A 44 63.81 -10.98 -14.08
CA PHE A 44 62.61 -11.30 -14.85
C PHE A 44 62.70 -10.66 -16.24
N LYS A 45 63.21 -11.43 -17.21
CA LYS A 45 63.15 -11.04 -18.61
C LYS A 45 61.76 -11.38 -19.15
N SER A 46 61.17 -10.43 -19.86
CA SER A 46 59.98 -10.73 -20.65
C SER A 46 60.36 -11.75 -21.73
N PRO A 47 59.47 -12.69 -22.10
CA PRO A 47 59.71 -13.58 -23.23
C PRO A 47 60.01 -12.79 -24.50
N ASP A 48 60.87 -13.34 -25.36
CA ASP A 48 61.14 -12.77 -26.68
C ASP A 48 59.82 -12.60 -27.45
N GLY A 49 59.61 -11.42 -28.05
CA GLY A 49 58.38 -11.16 -28.80
C GLY A 49 57.15 -10.80 -27.96
N TYR A 50 57.28 -10.61 -26.64
CA TYR A 50 56.13 -10.31 -25.77
C TYR A 50 55.47 -9.00 -26.15
N PHE A 51 56.23 -7.90 -26.23
CA PHE A 51 55.68 -6.57 -26.49
C PHE A 51 55.22 -6.40 -27.93
N GLU A 52 55.78 -7.19 -28.84
CA GLU A 52 55.41 -7.25 -30.26
C GLU A 52 54.08 -7.99 -30.46
N SER A 53 53.76 -8.99 -29.62
CA SER A 53 52.55 -9.82 -29.79
C SER A 53 51.43 -9.54 -28.80
N ILE A 54 51.68 -8.80 -27.72
CA ILE A 54 50.69 -8.55 -26.67
C ILE A 54 49.53 -7.69 -27.18
N GLU A 55 49.82 -6.71 -28.02
CA GLU A 55 48.82 -5.82 -28.61
C GLU A 55 47.81 -6.61 -29.45
N ASP A 56 48.31 -7.41 -30.39
CA ASP A 56 47.49 -8.28 -31.24
C ASP A 56 46.67 -9.28 -30.43
N LYS A 57 47.27 -9.91 -29.40
CA LYS A 57 46.57 -10.86 -28.51
C LYS A 57 45.44 -10.20 -27.73
N VAL A 58 45.65 -8.97 -27.26
CA VAL A 58 44.63 -8.21 -26.53
C VAL A 58 43.49 -7.82 -27.47
N PHE A 59 43.79 -7.28 -28.66
CA PHE A 59 42.77 -6.91 -29.63
C PHE A 59 42.01 -8.13 -30.18
N ALA A 60 42.67 -9.25 -30.45
CA ALA A 60 42.02 -10.50 -30.82
C ALA A 60 41.00 -10.92 -29.76
N LYS A 61 41.39 -10.91 -28.47
CA LYS A 61 40.51 -11.29 -27.36
C LYS A 61 39.35 -10.32 -27.12
N ILE A 62 39.55 -9.03 -27.39
CA ILE A 62 38.48 -8.02 -27.33
C ILE A 62 37.49 -8.23 -28.48
N ASN A 63 38.00 -8.51 -29.69
CA ASN A 63 37.18 -8.68 -30.89
C ASN A 63 36.45 -10.04 -30.91
N GLU A 64 37.04 -11.12 -30.39
CA GLU A 64 36.36 -12.41 -30.21
C GLU A 64 35.20 -12.34 -29.20
N ARG A 65 35.31 -11.50 -28.16
CA ARG A 65 34.22 -11.22 -27.21
C ARG A 65 33.10 -10.33 -27.79
N LYS A 66 33.20 -9.86 -29.03
CA LYS A 66 32.08 -9.21 -29.74
C LYS A 66 31.06 -10.19 -30.31
N THR A 67 31.19 -11.49 -30.02
CA THR A 67 30.07 -12.42 -30.22
C THR A 67 28.93 -11.96 -29.32
N LYS A 68 27.94 -11.29 -29.95
CA LYS A 68 26.75 -10.68 -29.33
C LYS A 68 26.27 -11.50 -28.13
N THR A 69 26.56 -11.05 -26.92
CA THR A 69 25.82 -11.53 -25.75
C THR A 69 24.35 -11.28 -26.05
N LYS A 70 23.53 -12.33 -26.05
CA LYS A 70 22.09 -12.24 -26.33
C LYS A 70 21.42 -11.45 -25.21
N VAL A 71 21.44 -10.13 -25.32
CA VAL A 71 20.70 -9.24 -24.44
C VAL A 71 19.22 -9.34 -24.80
N PHE A 72 18.41 -9.80 -23.85
CA PHE A 72 16.96 -9.72 -23.96
C PHE A 72 16.50 -8.40 -23.35
N SER A 73 15.63 -7.67 -24.06
CA SER A 73 14.99 -6.49 -23.50
C SER A 73 14.03 -6.93 -22.40
N LEU A 74 14.21 -6.44 -21.17
CA LEU A 74 13.35 -6.76 -20.02
C LEU A 74 11.91 -6.26 -20.20
N TYR A 75 11.73 -5.16 -20.94
CA TYR A 75 10.43 -4.50 -21.07
C TYR A 75 9.94 -4.60 -22.51
N ASN A 76 8.91 -5.43 -22.71
CA ASN A 76 8.15 -5.44 -23.95
C ASN A 76 6.87 -4.62 -23.76
N LYS A 77 6.82 -3.43 -24.37
CA LYS A 77 5.65 -2.54 -24.26
C LYS A 77 4.35 -3.24 -24.68
N LYS A 78 4.42 -4.16 -25.66
CA LYS A 78 3.24 -4.91 -26.12
C LYS A 78 2.68 -5.82 -25.03
N THR A 79 3.55 -6.53 -24.29
CA THR A 79 3.10 -7.42 -23.20
C THR A 79 2.57 -6.62 -22.01
N LEU A 80 3.16 -5.47 -21.70
CA LEU A 80 2.65 -4.58 -20.66
C LEU A 80 1.26 -4.02 -21.01
N ILE A 81 1.05 -3.59 -22.26
CA ILE A 81 -0.25 -3.12 -22.73
C ILE A 81 -1.30 -4.24 -22.67
N THR A 82 -0.98 -5.47 -23.12
CA THR A 82 -1.93 -6.59 -23.07
C THR A 82 -2.28 -6.99 -21.64
N ILE A 83 -1.30 -7.02 -20.73
CA ILE A 83 -1.54 -7.34 -19.31
C ILE A 83 -2.41 -6.26 -18.67
N SER A 84 -2.13 -4.99 -18.96
CA SER A 84 -2.93 -3.86 -18.47
C SER A 84 -4.37 -3.90 -18.99
N ALA A 85 -4.57 -4.26 -20.26
CA ALA A 85 -5.91 -4.38 -20.84
C ALA A 85 -6.71 -5.50 -20.17
N ILE A 86 -6.12 -6.68 -19.97
CA ILE A 86 -6.76 -7.81 -19.27
C ILE A 86 -7.12 -7.41 -17.83
N ALA A 87 -6.20 -6.79 -17.10
CA ALA A 87 -6.45 -6.35 -15.72
C ALA A 87 -7.60 -5.31 -15.66
N ALA A 88 -7.62 -4.34 -16.58
CA ALA A 88 -8.69 -3.35 -16.65
C ALA A 88 -10.05 -3.99 -16.98
N SER A 89 -10.08 -4.97 -17.89
CA SER A 89 -11.31 -5.72 -18.20
C SER A 89 -11.82 -6.52 -17.00
N LEU A 90 -10.94 -7.14 -16.21
CA LEU A 90 -11.32 -7.84 -14.99
C LEU A 90 -11.85 -6.88 -13.92
N LEU A 91 -11.20 -5.73 -13.72
CA LEU A 91 -11.66 -4.71 -12.78
C LEU A 91 -13.05 -4.19 -13.16
N LEU A 92 -13.30 -3.89 -14.45
CA LEU A 92 -14.62 -3.52 -14.92
C LEU A 92 -15.65 -4.63 -14.70
N PHE A 93 -15.30 -5.89 -14.99
CA PHE A 93 -16.17 -7.03 -14.78
C PHE A 93 -16.60 -7.16 -13.31
N PHE A 94 -15.65 -7.13 -12.37
CA PHE A 94 -15.97 -7.18 -10.94
C PHE A 94 -16.74 -5.94 -10.46
N SER A 95 -16.41 -4.76 -10.97
CA SER A 95 -17.11 -3.51 -10.64
C SER A 95 -18.58 -3.56 -11.05
N ILE A 96 -18.89 -4.08 -12.25
CA ILE A 96 -20.27 -4.23 -12.72
C ILE A 96 -21.03 -5.25 -11.87
N GLN A 97 -20.39 -6.37 -11.53
CA GLN A 97 -21.00 -7.40 -10.67
C GLN A 97 -21.30 -6.86 -9.26
N SER A 98 -20.50 -5.94 -8.74
CA SER A 98 -20.72 -5.31 -7.42
C SER A 98 -21.91 -4.34 -7.40
N ILE A 99 -22.24 -3.71 -8.53
CA ILE A 99 -23.35 -2.74 -8.62
C ILE A 99 -24.71 -3.46 -8.71
N ASN A 100 -24.73 -4.69 -9.24
CA ASN A 100 -25.94 -5.50 -9.38
C ASN A 100 -26.35 -6.24 -8.09
N HIS A 101 -25.85 -5.84 -6.92
CA HIS A 101 -26.40 -6.34 -5.66
C HIS A 101 -27.72 -5.62 -5.41
N ASN A 102 -28.83 -6.32 -5.65
CA ASN A 102 -30.16 -5.83 -5.30
C ASN A 102 -30.21 -5.72 -3.77
N ASN A 103 -29.95 -4.53 -3.23
CA ASN A 103 -30.27 -4.21 -1.85
C ASN A 103 -31.80 -4.15 -1.77
N GLU A 104 -32.44 -5.30 -1.58
CA GLU A 104 -33.86 -5.33 -1.24
C GLU A 104 -34.04 -4.54 0.07
N LEU A 105 -34.88 -3.50 0.00
CA LEU A 105 -35.21 -2.69 1.18
C LEU A 105 -35.83 -3.61 2.23
N ASN A 106 -35.16 -3.75 3.37
CA ASN A 106 -35.58 -4.62 4.45
C ASN A 106 -36.08 -3.78 5.63
N PHE A 107 -37.40 -3.79 5.85
CA PHE A 107 -38.06 -3.05 6.92
C PHE A 107 -38.11 -3.80 8.27
N ASN A 108 -37.64 -5.05 8.32
CA ASN A 108 -37.66 -5.84 9.57
C ASN A 108 -36.68 -5.33 10.63
N ALA A 109 -35.76 -4.43 10.25
CA ALA A 109 -34.80 -3.81 11.16
C ALA A 109 -35.26 -2.43 11.67
N LEU A 110 -36.47 -1.98 11.30
CA LEU A 110 -36.98 -0.67 11.69
C LEU A 110 -37.62 -0.74 13.07
N ASP A 111 -37.10 0.03 14.03
CA ASP A 111 -37.70 0.17 15.36
C ASP A 111 -38.74 1.31 15.37
N LEU A 112 -39.69 1.26 16.31
CA LEU A 112 -40.68 2.33 16.51
C LEU A 112 -40.00 3.66 16.84
N ALA A 113 -38.87 3.62 17.57
CA ALA A 113 -38.08 4.81 17.86
C ALA A 113 -37.54 5.49 16.58
N ASP A 114 -37.13 4.69 15.59
CA ASP A 114 -36.64 5.21 14.30
C ASP A 114 -37.79 5.80 13.47
N ILE A 115 -38.97 5.17 13.49
CA ILE A 115 -40.18 5.68 12.83
C ILE A 115 -40.57 7.04 13.42
N ASN A 116 -40.65 7.14 14.75
CA ASN A 116 -41.01 8.38 15.43
C ASN A 116 -40.01 9.49 15.15
N ALA A 117 -38.70 9.19 15.23
CA ALA A 117 -37.66 10.17 14.91
C ALA A 117 -37.75 10.68 13.46
N TYR A 118 -38.12 9.80 12.52
CA TYR A 118 -38.31 10.17 11.12
C TYR A 118 -39.50 11.11 10.91
N ILE A 119 -40.61 10.88 11.62
CA ILE A 119 -41.81 11.73 11.60
C ILE A 119 -41.50 13.09 12.24
N GLU A 120 -40.89 13.10 13.43
CA GLU A 120 -40.56 14.34 14.16
C GLU A 120 -39.57 15.24 13.41
N GLN A 121 -38.69 14.66 12.59
CA GLN A 121 -37.77 15.41 11.74
C GLN A 121 -38.47 16.11 10.56
N GLY A 122 -39.79 15.94 10.40
CA GLY A 122 -40.57 16.57 9.34
C GLY A 122 -40.32 15.95 7.96
N ASN A 123 -39.83 14.70 7.91
CA ASN A 123 -39.60 14.00 6.64
C ASN A 123 -40.89 13.45 6.02
N ILE A 124 -42.02 13.60 6.70
CA ILE A 124 -43.35 13.31 6.20
C ILE A 124 -44.07 14.63 5.95
N ASP A 125 -44.31 14.93 4.68
CA ASP A 125 -45.10 16.08 4.23
C ASP A 125 -46.48 15.56 3.81
N LEU A 126 -47.39 15.47 4.77
CA LEU A 126 -48.79 15.09 4.53
C LEU A 126 -49.68 16.26 4.89
N SER A 127 -50.60 16.61 4.00
CA SER A 127 -51.66 17.55 4.32
C SER A 127 -52.71 16.93 5.24
N ASP A 128 -53.44 17.76 5.98
CA ASP A 128 -54.49 17.29 6.90
C ASP A 128 -55.54 16.42 6.18
N THR A 129 -55.85 16.72 4.92
CA THR A 129 -56.78 15.93 4.10
C THR A 129 -56.20 14.56 3.71
N GLU A 130 -54.89 14.46 3.47
CA GLU A 130 -54.21 13.19 3.20
C GLU A 130 -54.09 12.33 4.47
N LEU A 131 -53.87 12.95 5.63
CA LEU A 131 -53.87 12.26 6.93
C LEU A 131 -55.24 11.64 7.23
N VAL A 132 -56.34 12.39 7.01
CA VAL A 132 -57.70 11.89 7.21
C VAL A 132 -57.99 10.69 6.31
N ASN A 133 -57.58 10.75 5.03
CA ASN A 133 -57.75 9.64 4.09
C ASN A 133 -56.90 8.41 4.47
N LEU A 134 -55.74 8.62 5.10
CA LEU A 134 -54.84 7.54 5.53
C LEU A 134 -55.34 6.83 6.79
N ILE A 135 -55.93 7.58 7.72
CA ILE A 135 -56.55 7.03 8.94
C ILE A 135 -57.81 6.24 8.60
N GLY A 136 -58.55 6.65 7.57
CA GLY A 136 -59.65 5.88 6.99
C GLY A 136 -60.82 5.61 7.92
N GLU A 137 -61.92 5.08 7.37
CA GLU A 137 -63.13 4.71 8.11
C GLU A 137 -62.97 3.41 8.92
N GLU A 138 -61.85 2.70 8.75
CA GLU A 138 -61.60 1.37 9.34
C GLU A 138 -60.92 1.41 10.72
N ILE A 139 -60.39 2.56 11.15
CA ILE A 139 -59.78 2.70 12.47
C ILE A 139 -60.83 3.24 13.45
N ASP A 140 -61.44 2.32 14.20
CA ASP A 140 -62.37 2.68 15.27
C ASP A 140 -61.59 3.11 16.52
N PHE A 141 -61.51 4.42 16.75
CA PHE A 141 -60.90 4.98 17.97
C PHE A 141 -61.80 4.89 19.19
N THR A 142 -63.06 4.44 19.06
CA THR A 142 -64.04 4.42 20.16
C THR A 142 -63.52 3.59 21.34
N GLU A 143 -62.88 2.45 21.09
CA GLU A 143 -62.29 1.61 22.16
C GLU A 143 -61.16 2.34 22.92
N SER A 144 -60.41 3.23 22.27
CA SER A 144 -59.32 3.98 22.91
C SER A 144 -59.82 5.10 23.84
N PHE A 145 -61.04 5.59 23.64
CA PHE A 145 -61.66 6.62 24.46
C PHE A 145 -62.49 6.06 25.63
N GLU A 146 -62.91 4.79 25.57
CA GLU A 146 -63.64 4.15 26.67
C GLU A 146 -62.78 3.97 27.92
N ASP A 147 -61.48 3.67 27.77
CA ASP A 147 -60.57 3.41 28.90
C ASP A 147 -60.09 4.68 29.60
N ASN A 148 -60.17 5.84 28.96
CA ASN A 148 -59.79 7.14 29.53
C ASN A 148 -60.82 8.21 29.15
N PRO A 149 -61.94 8.32 29.88
CA PRO A 149 -62.92 9.35 29.62
C PRO A 149 -62.27 10.74 29.84
N ILE A 150 -62.36 11.58 28.82
CA ILE A 150 -61.93 12.97 28.91
C ILE A 150 -62.94 13.70 29.79
N ASP A 151 -62.43 14.51 30.72
CA ASP A 151 -63.25 15.28 31.64
C ASP A 151 -63.97 16.45 30.94
N ASP A 152 -65.24 16.66 31.28
CA ASP A 152 -66.09 17.69 30.67
C ASP A 152 -65.52 19.11 30.87
N GLU A 153 -64.82 19.37 31.98
CA GLU A 153 -64.21 20.67 32.26
C GLU A 153 -63.03 20.92 31.32
N ALA A 154 -62.23 19.88 31.04
CA ALA A 154 -61.13 19.95 30.07
C ALA A 154 -61.65 20.18 28.64
N VAL A 155 -62.76 19.55 28.27
CA VAL A 155 -63.42 19.79 26.97
C VAL A 155 -63.92 21.23 26.89
N MET A 156 -64.58 21.72 27.95
CA MET A 156 -65.12 23.08 27.99
C MET A 156 -64.01 24.14 27.95
N ASP A 157 -62.89 23.92 28.63
CA ASP A 157 -61.74 24.84 28.60
C ASP A 157 -61.11 24.88 27.19
N TYR A 158 -60.96 23.73 26.53
CA TYR A 158 -60.46 23.66 25.16
C TYR A 158 -61.35 24.44 24.19
N LEU A 159 -62.67 24.22 24.25
CA LEU A 159 -63.63 24.86 23.36
C LEU A 159 -63.74 26.38 23.57
N ASN A 160 -63.52 26.86 24.80
CA ASN A 160 -63.55 28.29 25.09
C ASN A 160 -62.27 29.01 24.69
N ASN A 161 -61.12 28.31 24.73
CA ASN A 161 -59.81 28.91 24.49
C ASN A 161 -59.33 28.77 23.03
N ASN A 162 -59.97 27.93 22.22
CA ASN A 162 -59.62 27.72 20.82
C ASN A 162 -60.77 28.10 19.88
N ASP A 163 -60.44 28.75 18.77
CA ASP A 163 -61.41 29.13 17.74
C ASP A 163 -61.69 27.97 16.79
N ILE A 164 -62.70 27.17 17.16
CA ILE A 164 -63.07 25.92 16.46
C ILE A 164 -63.69 26.14 15.08
N GLU A 165 -63.98 27.39 14.65
CA GLU A 165 -64.57 27.67 13.33
C GLU A 165 -63.65 27.23 12.17
N ASN A 166 -62.34 27.21 12.38
CA ASN A 166 -61.35 26.82 11.36
C ASN A 166 -60.94 25.33 11.42
N GLU A 167 -61.45 24.57 12.38
CA GLU A 167 -61.08 23.16 12.63
C GLU A 167 -62.18 22.17 12.17
N ILE A 168 -63.26 22.68 11.58
CA ILE A 168 -64.35 21.86 11.03
C ILE A 168 -63.85 21.18 9.76
N ILE A 169 -63.54 19.89 9.87
CA ILE A 169 -63.29 19.01 8.73
C ILE A 169 -64.64 18.77 8.04
N TYR A 170 -64.82 19.35 6.86
CA TYR A 170 -65.98 19.06 6.02
C TYR A 170 -65.80 17.67 5.39
N PHE A 171 -66.71 16.76 5.73
CA PHE A 171 -66.91 15.52 5.00
C PHE A 171 -67.93 15.79 3.89
N ASP A 172 -67.50 15.66 2.63
CA ASP A 172 -68.39 15.57 1.46
C ASP A 172 -68.93 14.14 1.30
#